data_AF-A0A8J7NEE5-F1
#
_entry.id   AF-A0A8J7NEE5-F1
#
_cell.length_a   1.000
_cell.length_b   1.000
_cell.length_c   1.000
_cell.angle_alpha   90.00
_cell.angle_beta   90.00
_cell.angle_gamma   90.00
#
_symmetry.space_group_name_H-M   'P 1'
#
loop_
_entity.id
_entity.type
_entity.pdbx_description
1 polymer ?
#
loop_
_entity_poly.entity_id
_entity_poly.type
_entity_poly.pdbx_seq_one_letter_code
_entity_poly.pdbx_strand_id
1 'polypeptide(L)' 'MILAVLLLIAVLIWMLVTYRSRQQMRFCRWRANRDKDGPEGHYHVCMACGAETFVTGAGTPAICLRPVPPGEA' A
#
# COMPACT_ATOMS: atom_id res chain seq x y z
N MET A 1 -14.92 -33.27 8.67
CA MET A 1 -15.27 -32.60 7.40
C MET A 1 -15.34 -31.09 7.54
N ILE A 2 -16.17 -30.54 8.42
CA ILE A 2 -16.31 -29.07 8.61
C ILE A 2 -14.99 -28.38 8.98
N LEU A 3 -14.22 -28.95 9.91
CA LEU A 3 -12.90 -28.42 10.30
C LEU A 3 -11.92 -28.35 9.12
N ALA A 4 -11.92 -29.37 8.24
CA ALA A 4 -11.06 -29.40 7.07
C ALA A 4 -11.44 -28.31 6.04
N VAL A 5 -12.75 -28.06 5.87
CA VAL A 5 -13.26 -27.00 4.99
C VAL A 5 -12.88 -25.61 5.53
N LEU A 6 -13.02 -25.38 6.83
CA LEU A 6 -12.64 -24.10 7.45
C LEU A 6 -11.14 -23.81 7.32
N LEU A 7 -10.29 -24.84 7.53
CA LEU A 7 -8.84 -24.72 7.35
C LEU A 7 -8.48 -24.36 5.91
N LEU A 8 -9.14 -25.00 4.94
CA LEU A 8 -8.89 -24.75 3.53
C LEU A 8 -9.29 -23.31 3.13
N ILE A 9 -10.43 -22.82 3.61
CA ILE A 9 -10.86 -21.43 3.39
C ILE A 9 -9.87 -20.45 4.04
N ALA A 10 -9.44 -20.69 5.28
CA ALA A 10 -8.48 -19.83 5.97
C ALA A 10 -7.14 -19.74 5.23
N VAL A 11 -6.63 -20.86 4.71
CA VAL A 11 -5.39 -20.89 3.91
C VAL A 11 -5.56 -20.13 2.60
N LEU A 12 -6.70 -20.26 1.91
CA LEU A 12 -6.97 -19.51 0.68
C LEU A 12 -7.05 -18.00 0.93
N ILE A 13 -7.72 -17.57 2.01
CA ILE A 13 -7.78 -16.15 2.41
C ILE A 13 -6.37 -15.64 2.75
N TRP A 14 -5.60 -16.39 3.54
CA TRP A 14 -4.23 -16.04 3.87
C TRP A 14 -3.34 -15.89 2.63
N MET A 15 -3.46 -16.82 1.69
CA MET A 15 -2.71 -16.80 0.43
C MET A 15 -3.10 -15.60 -0.43
N LEU A 16 -4.39 -15.25 -0.51
CA LEU A 16 -4.87 -14.07 -1.23
C LEU A 16 -4.40 -12.75 -0.60
N VAL A 17 -4.46 -12.63 0.73
CA VAL A 17 -4.01 -11.42 1.45
C VAL A 17 -2.51 -11.23 1.29
N THR A 18 -1.72 -12.29 1.46
CA THR A 18 -0.25 -12.23 1.30
C THR A 18 0.17 -12.01 -0.15
N TYR A 19 -0.50 -12.63 -1.12
CA TYR A 19 -0.26 -12.39 -2.55
C TYR A 19 -0.60 -10.95 -2.95
N ARG A 20 -1.77 -10.44 -2.52
CA ARG A 20 -2.15 -9.05 -2.76
C ARG A 20 -1.13 -8.10 -2.14
N SER A 21 -0.80 -8.26 -0.86
CA SER A 21 0.19 -7.43 -0.16
C SER A 21 1.56 -7.39 -0.86
N ARG A 22 2.05 -8.54 -1.34
CA ARG A 22 3.29 -8.61 -2.13
C ARG A 22 3.19 -7.94 -3.51
N GLN A 23 2.01 -7.97 -4.15
CA GLN A 23 1.77 -7.18 -5.36
C GLN A 23 1.71 -5.67 -5.07
N GLN A 24 1.11 -5.26 -3.95
CA GLN A 24 0.99 -3.84 -3.58
C GLN A 24 2.35 -3.15 -3.50
N MET A 25 3.37 -3.85 -3.02
CA MET A 25 4.74 -3.36 -2.92
C MET A 25 5.44 -3.23 -4.29
N ARG A 26 5.09 -4.07 -5.27
CA ARG A 26 5.65 -4.04 -6.64
C ARG A 26 4.99 -3.01 -7.56
N PHE A 27 3.73 -2.68 -7.29
CA PHE A 27 2.99 -1.68 -8.08
C PHE A 27 3.06 -0.27 -7.50
N CYS A 28 3.61 -0.08 -6.31
CA CYS A 28 3.68 1.24 -5.68
C CYS A 28 4.61 2.16 -6.50
N ARG A 29 4.01 2.98 -7.37
CA ARG A 29 4.71 3.91 -8.27
C ARG A 29 4.62 5.31 -7.70
N TRP A 30 5.54 5.60 -6.79
CA TRP A 30 5.68 6.91 -6.18
C TRP A 30 6.15 7.93 -7.20
N ARG A 31 5.45 9.06 -7.25
CA ARG A 31 5.79 10.20 -8.09
C ARG A 31 5.91 11.42 -7.19
N ALA A 32 7.04 12.11 -7.26
CA ALA A 32 7.19 13.42 -6.65
C ALA A 32 6.25 14.40 -7.35
N ASN A 33 5.44 15.11 -6.59
CA ASN A 33 4.56 16.13 -7.10
C ASN A 33 5.08 17.51 -6.68
N ARG A 34 5.94 18.08 -7.52
CA ARG A 34 6.58 19.38 -7.32
C ARG A 34 5.62 20.56 -7.25
N ASP A 35 4.38 20.36 -7.68
CA ASP A 35 3.32 21.37 -7.58
C ASP A 35 2.87 21.59 -6.11
N LYS A 36 2.98 20.53 -5.29
CA LYS A 36 2.70 20.55 -3.85
C LYS A 36 3.96 20.49 -2.99
N ASP A 37 5.15 20.54 -3.60
CA ASP A 37 6.40 20.62 -2.85
C ASP A 37 6.45 21.98 -2.12
N GLY A 38 6.70 21.94 -0.82
CA GLY A 38 6.80 23.11 0.03
C GLY A 38 8.19 23.27 0.63
N PRO A 39 8.45 24.39 1.34
CA PRO A 39 9.72 24.58 2.05
C PRO A 39 9.99 23.53 3.14
N GLU A 40 8.96 22.78 3.55
CA GLU A 40 9.03 21.81 4.64
C GLU A 40 9.27 20.35 4.16
N GLY A 41 9.20 20.07 2.86
CA GLY A 41 9.47 18.74 2.33
C GLY A 41 8.91 18.47 0.94
N HIS A 42 9.21 17.28 0.43
CA HIS A 42 8.76 16.79 -0.86
C HIS A 42 7.47 15.99 -0.73
N TYR A 43 6.46 16.34 -1.52
CA TYR A 43 5.20 15.63 -1.57
C TYR A 43 5.27 14.51 -2.60
N HIS A 44 4.98 13.29 -2.15
CA HIS A 44 4.98 12.10 -2.98
C HIS A 44 3.58 11.49 -3.01
N VAL A 45 3.09 11.24 -4.22
CA VAL A 45 1.82 10.53 -4.45
C VAL A 45 2.08 9.23 -5.18
N CYS A 46 1.46 8.15 -4.73
CA CYS A 46 1.49 6.87 -5.41
C CYS A 46 0.43 6.83 -6.49
N MET A 47 0.85 6.78 -7.77
CA MET A 47 -0.08 6.72 -8.91
C MET A 47 -0.85 5.39 -9.02
N ALA A 48 -0.50 4.38 -8.24
CA ALA A 48 -1.13 3.06 -8.28
C ALA A 48 -2.16 2.82 -7.18
N CYS A 49 -2.02 3.48 -6.02
CA CYS A 49 -2.96 3.33 -4.90
C CYS A 49 -3.52 4.64 -4.36
N GLY A 50 -3.06 5.80 -4.87
CA GLY A 50 -3.50 7.11 -4.40
C GLY A 50 -2.94 7.50 -3.03
N ALA A 51 -2.07 6.69 -2.43
CA ALA A 51 -1.40 7.04 -1.18
C ALA A 51 -0.59 8.33 -1.35
N GLU A 52 -0.72 9.24 -0.40
CA GLU A 52 0.01 10.50 -0.34
C GLU A 52 0.88 10.55 0.91
N THR A 53 2.08 11.12 0.78
CA THR A 53 2.98 11.29 1.91
C THR A 53 3.90 12.49 1.69
N PHE A 54 4.27 13.13 2.79
CA PHE A 54 5.27 14.18 2.83
C PHE A 54 6.56 13.61 3.38
N VAL A 55 7.64 13.71 2.60
CA VAL A 55 8.98 13.27 3.02
C VAL A 55 9.84 14.52 3.22
N THR A 56 10.34 14.70 4.43
CA THR A 56 11.19 15.85 4.83
C THR A 56 12.65 15.71 4.39
N GLY A 57 12.96 14.74 3.51
CA GLY A 57 14.32 14.45 3.04
C GLY A 57 14.36 13.97 1.58
N ALA A 58 15.57 13.85 1.03
CA ALA A 58 15.79 13.40 -0.34
C ALA A 58 15.62 11.88 -0.46
N GLY A 59 14.39 11.40 -0.62
CA GLY A 59 14.13 9.97 -0.78
C GLY A 59 12.68 9.64 -1.12
N THR A 60 12.50 8.62 -1.95
CA THR A 60 11.17 8.05 -2.19
C THR A 60 10.80 7.15 -1.01
N PRO A 61 9.55 7.17 -0.50
CA PRO A 61 9.13 6.29 0.60
C PRO A 61 9.37 4.81 0.26
N ALA A 62 10.12 4.13 1.13
CA ALA A 62 10.46 2.71 0.99
C ALA A 62 9.29 1.77 1.29
N ILE A 63 8.20 2.29 1.85
CA ILE A 63 7.00 1.55 2.25
C ILE A 63 5.78 2.06 1.48
N CYS A 64 4.90 1.14 1.07
CA CYS A 64 3.66 1.48 0.38
C CYS A 64 2.60 1.89 1.43
N LEU A 65 2.30 3.18 1.52
CA LEU A 65 1.31 3.73 2.46
C LEU A 65 -0.12 3.63 1.91
N ARG A 66 -0.49 2.50 1.27
CA ARG A 66 -1.83 2.34 0.69
C ARG A 66 -2.87 2.68 1.77
N PRO A 67 -3.76 3.66 1.54
CA PRO A 67 -4.87 3.89 2.45
C PRO A 67 -5.76 2.64 2.43
N VAL A 68 -6.00 2.07 3.62
CA VAL A 68 -7.04 1.03 3.78
C VAL A 68 -8.36 1.71 3.41
N PRO A 69 -9.13 1.17 2.44
CA PRO A 69 -10.39 1.78 2.05
C PRO A 69 -11.34 1.86 3.26
N PRO A 70 -12.14 2.94 3.38
CA PRO A 70 -13.03 3.17 4.52
C PRO A 70 -14.26 2.24 4.49
N GLY A 71 -14.01 0.94 4.67
CA GLY A 71 -15.02 -0.12 4.72
C GLY A 71 -14.49 -1.47 5.23
N GLU A 72 -13.22 -1.55 5.64
CA GLU A 72 -12.57 -2.76 6.19
C GLU A 72 -11.88 -2.48 7.55
N ALA A 73 -12.41 -1.52 8.33
CA ALA A 73 -11.95 -1.22 9.70
C ALA A 73 -12.86 -1.87 10.76
#